data_AF-B4GQ58-F1
#
_entry.id   AF-B4GQ58-F1
#
_cell.length_a   1.000
_cell.length_b   1.000
_cell.length_c   1.000
_cell.angle_alpha   90.00
_cell.angle_beta   90.00
_cell.angle_gamma   90.00
#
_symmetry.space_group_name_H-M   'P 1'
#
loop_
_entity.id
_entity.type
_entity.pdbx_description
1 polymer ?
#
loop_
_entity_poly.entity_id
_entity_poly.type
_entity_poly.pdbx_seq_one_letter_code
_entity_poly.pdbx_strand_id
1 'polypeptide(L)'
;MPSGTRLERRFHQTNSLLDVYRFLFCHPESPDEFEITTNFPKRVLYTMADMDGPESAVNETLSRTLQDVGLKNREVLFVNDLEA
;
A
#
# COMPACT_ATOMS: atom_id res chain seq x y z
N MET A 1 -9.64 1.88 -5.15
CA MET A 1 -10.30 2.01 -3.83
C MET A 1 -11.41 0.97 -3.75
N PRO A 2 -11.76 0.49 -2.54
CA PRO A 2 -12.89 -0.42 -2.35
C PRO A 2 -14.22 0.18 -2.85
N SER A 3 -14.36 1.51 -2.87
CA SER A 3 -15.49 2.25 -3.47
C SER A 3 -15.59 2.18 -5.01
N GLY A 4 -14.59 1.59 -5.69
CA GLY A 4 -14.47 1.62 -7.15
C GLY A 4 -13.72 2.84 -7.70
N THR A 5 -13.43 3.84 -6.86
CA THR A 5 -12.62 5.01 -7.25
C THR A 5 -11.19 4.59 -7.60
N ARG A 6 -10.66 5.12 -8.71
CA ARG A 6 -9.29 4.87 -9.18
C ARG A 6 -8.43 6.10 -8.93
N LEU A 7 -7.38 5.92 -8.14
CA LEU A 7 -6.36 6.95 -7.89
C LEU A 7 -5.16 6.69 -8.79
N GLU A 8 -4.62 7.75 -9.39
CA GLU A 8 -3.43 7.69 -10.21
C GLU A 8 -2.38 8.65 -9.66
N ARG A 9 -1.21 8.12 -9.30
CA ARG A 9 -0.08 8.92 -8.82
C ARG A 9 1.24 8.35 -9.30
N ARG A 10 2.21 9.24 -9.55
CA ARG A 10 3.58 8.88 -9.89
C ARG A 10 4.44 8.98 -8.63
N PHE A 11 5.20 7.94 -8.38
CA PHE A 11 6.20 7.87 -7.32
C PHE A 11 7.56 7.58 -7.95
N HIS A 12 8.64 8.06 -7.32
CA HIS A 12 9.98 7.64 -7.67
C HIS A 12 10.22 6.21 -7.15
N GLN A 13 11.04 5.44 -7.85
CA GLN A 13 11.38 4.07 -7.42
C GLN A 13 12.09 4.03 -6.05
N THR A 14 12.75 5.14 -5.69
CA THR A 14 13.40 5.36 -4.40
C THR A 14 12.44 5.79 -3.30
N ASN A 15 11.18 6.09 -3.61
CA ASN A 15 10.18 6.34 -2.58
C ASN A 15 9.90 5.06 -1.81
N SER A 16 9.54 5.22 -0.55
CA SER A 16 9.18 4.11 0.32
C SER A 16 7.70 3.76 0.18
N LEU A 17 7.33 2.54 0.55
CA LEU A 17 5.93 2.12 0.59
C LEU A 17 5.11 3.02 1.56
N LEU A 18 5.76 3.61 2.56
CA LEU A 18 5.20 4.65 3.43
C LEU A 18 4.63 5.85 2.67
N ASP A 19 5.26 6.30 1.59
CA ASP A 19 4.76 7.43 0.78
C ASP A 19 3.44 7.06 0.09
N VAL A 20 3.32 5.82 -0.37
CA VAL A 20 2.08 5.27 -0.96
C VAL A 20 1.01 5.12 0.09
N TYR A 21 1.36 4.55 1.26
CA TYR A 21 0.46 4.45 2.40
C TYR A 21 -0.09 5.81 2.81
N ARG A 22 0.76 6.83 2.99
CA ARG A 22 0.34 8.19 3.34
C ARG A 22 -0.56 8.82 2.29
N PHE A 23 -0.27 8.59 1.01
CA PHE A 23 -1.12 9.08 -0.07
C PHE A 23 -2.53 8.49 0.00
N LEU A 24 -2.64 7.18 0.26
CA LEU A 24 -3.93 6.52 0.44
C LEU A 24 -4.60 7.01 1.73
N PHE A 25 -3.89 6.98 2.87
CA PHE A 25 -4.42 7.38 4.17
C PHE A 25 -4.96 8.82 4.20
N CYS A 26 -4.36 9.76 3.47
CA CYS A 26 -4.87 11.12 3.37
C CYS A 26 -6.09 11.27 2.44
N HIS A 27 -6.52 10.20 1.76
CA HIS A 27 -7.67 10.23 0.87
C HIS A 27 -8.99 10.05 1.65
N PRO A 28 -10.01 10.90 1.43
CA PRO A 28 -11.26 10.86 2.19
C PRO A 28 -12.10 9.59 1.96
N GLU A 29 -11.87 8.88 0.85
CA GLU A 29 -12.51 7.57 0.56
C GLU A 29 -11.64 6.38 0.97
N SER A 30 -10.54 6.59 1.69
CA SER A 30 -9.79 5.46 2.24
C SER A 30 -10.47 4.94 3.50
N PRO A 31 -10.56 3.61 3.64
CA PRO A 31 -11.10 3.01 4.86
C PRO A 31 -10.11 3.15 6.01
N ASP A 32 -10.61 2.95 7.24
CA ASP A 32 -9.80 2.95 8.45
C ASP A 32 -8.80 1.78 8.43
N GLU A 33 -9.26 0.56 8.12
CA GLU A 33 -8.41 -0.62 7.94
C GLU A 33 -8.33 -1.07 6.46
N PHE A 34 -7.13 -1.09 5.89
CA PHE A 34 -6.90 -1.59 4.53
C PHE A 34 -5.62 -2.39 4.36
N GLU A 35 -5.63 -3.23 3.33
CA GLU A 35 -4.44 -3.83 2.73
C GLU A 35 -4.16 -3.28 1.34
N ILE A 36 -2.88 -3.23 0.97
CA ILE A 36 -2.41 -2.87 -0.37
C ILE A 36 -1.93 -4.14 -1.05
N THR A 37 -2.54 -4.49 -2.19
CA THR A 37 -2.20 -5.68 -2.97
C THR A 37 -1.82 -5.34 -4.41
N THR A 38 -0.95 -6.14 -5.02
CA THR A 38 -0.63 -6.04 -6.45
C THR A 38 -1.65 -6.79 -7.32
N ASN A 39 -1.77 -6.39 -8.59
CA ASN A 39 -2.66 -7.06 -9.55
C ASN A 39 -2.16 -8.47 -9.95
N PHE A 40 -0.92 -8.59 -10.43
CA PHE A 40 -0.38 -9.88 -10.88
C PHE A 40 1.16 -9.98 -10.79
N PRO A 41 1.72 -11.03 -10.17
CA PRO A 41 1.02 -11.98 -9.31
C PRO A 41 0.39 -11.24 -8.11
N LYS A 42 -0.78 -11.69 -7.65
CA LYS A 42 -1.44 -11.08 -6.50
C LYS A 42 -0.56 -11.28 -5.26
N ARG A 43 -0.06 -10.19 -4.71
CA ARG A 43 0.80 -10.16 -3.53
C ARG A 43 0.37 -9.03 -2.61
N VAL A 44 0.33 -9.31 -1.31
CA VAL A 44 0.13 -8.30 -0.26
C VAL A 44 1.44 -7.55 -0.07
N LEU A 45 1.41 -6.24 -0.27
CA LEU A 45 2.55 -5.35 -0.02
C LEU A 45 2.48 -4.75 1.37
N TYR A 46 1.27 -4.46 1.83
CA TYR A 46 0.98 -3.91 3.14
C TYR A 46 -0.36 -4.46 3.63
N THR A 47 -0.47 -4.74 4.92
CA THR A 47 -1.71 -5.10 5.59
C THR A 47 -1.67 -4.55 7.00
N MET A 48 -2.82 -4.18 7.58
CA MET A 48 -2.89 -3.79 8.98
C MET A 48 -2.50 -4.92 9.95
N ALA A 49 -2.51 -6.18 9.52
CA ALA A 49 -1.94 -7.26 10.34
C ALA A 49 -0.42 -7.07 10.59
N ASP A 50 0.27 -6.29 9.76
CA ASP A 50 1.66 -5.91 10.00
C ASP A 50 1.76 -4.96 11.21
N MET A 51 0.72 -4.12 11.44
CA MET A 51 0.62 -3.15 12.57
C MET A 51 0.39 -3.81 13.94
N ASP A 52 -0.23 -4.99 13.99
CA ASP A 52 -0.39 -5.78 15.23
C ASP A 52 0.91 -6.54 15.59
N GLY A 53 1.88 -6.59 14.68
CA GLY A 53 3.23 -7.09 14.91
C GLY A 53 4.09 -6.11 15.72
N PRO A 54 5.34 -6.47 16.05
CA PRO A 54 6.27 -5.52 16.67
C PRO A 54 6.39 -4.29 15.77
N GLU A 55 6.25 -3.07 16.32
CA GLU A 55 6.29 -1.79 15.57
C GLU A 55 7.51 -1.68 14.62
N SER A 56 8.58 -2.43 14.90
CA SER A 56 9.76 -2.55 14.06
C SER A 56 9.51 -3.24 12.70
N ALA A 57 8.59 -4.22 12.61
CA ALA A 57 8.26 -4.93 11.38
C ALA A 57 7.47 -4.02 10.42
N VAL A 58 6.50 -3.26 10.95
CA VAL A 58 5.74 -2.25 10.19
C VAL A 58 6.66 -1.22 9.55
N ASN A 59 7.55 -0.66 10.37
CA ASN A 59 8.48 0.36 9.91
C ASN A 59 9.46 -0.22 8.89
N GLU A 60 9.85 -1.49 9.00
CA GLU A 60 10.65 -2.17 7.97
C GLU A 60 9.87 -2.33 6.66
N THR A 61 8.65 -2.86 6.69
CA THR A 61 7.81 -3.04 5.49
C THR A 61 7.50 -1.71 4.80
N LEU A 62 7.15 -0.69 5.57
CA LEU A 62 6.84 0.65 5.05
C LEU A 62 8.09 1.43 4.61
N SER A 63 9.26 1.17 5.20
CA SER A 63 10.52 1.82 4.80
C SER A 63 11.13 1.24 3.52
N ARG A 64 10.78 -0.01 3.16
CA ARG A 64 11.18 -0.60 1.88
C ARG A 64 10.76 0.27 0.72
N THR A 65 11.66 0.40 -0.25
CA THR A 65 11.41 1.19 -1.45
C THR A 65 10.44 0.49 -2.38
N LEU A 66 9.79 1.24 -3.26
CA LEU A 66 8.91 0.66 -4.30
C LEU A 66 9.69 -0.36 -5.15
N GLN A 67 10.95 -0.08 -5.44
CA GLN A 67 11.82 -1.03 -6.14
C GLN A 67 12.06 -2.33 -5.34
N ASP A 68 12.31 -2.22 -4.03
CA ASP A 68 12.59 -3.37 -3.16
C ASP A 68 11.38 -4.30 -3.00
N VAL A 69 10.17 -3.72 -2.89
CA VAL A 69 8.93 -4.51 -2.87
C VAL A 69 8.56 -5.11 -4.23
N GLY A 70 9.31 -4.77 -5.28
CA GLY A 70 9.17 -5.32 -6.63
C GLY A 70 8.23 -4.54 -7.54
N LEU A 71 7.82 -3.32 -7.14
CA LEU A 71 6.98 -2.46 -7.97
C LEU A 71 7.79 -1.88 -9.12
N LYS A 72 7.32 -2.15 -10.34
CA LYS A 72 7.89 -1.64 -11.58
C LYS A 72 7.12 -0.42 -12.09
N ASN A 73 7.29 -0.13 -13.37
CA ASN A 73 6.64 0.98 -14.05
C ASN A 73 5.17 0.62 -14.33
N ARG A 74 4.25 1.53 -14.01
CA ARG A 74 2.80 1.40 -14.31
C ARG A 74 2.14 0.17 -13.67
N GLU A 75 2.52 -0.11 -12.42
CA GLU A 75 1.85 -1.13 -11.62
C GLU A 75 0.45 -0.67 -11.20
N VAL A 76 -0.46 -1.64 -11.11
CA VAL A 76 -1.81 -1.42 -10.56
C VAL A 76 -1.84 -2.04 -9.16
N LEU A 77 -2.18 -1.19 -8.19
CA LEU A 77 -2.39 -1.58 -6.81
C LEU A 77 -3.88 -1.59 -6.49
N PHE A 78 -4.29 -2.54 -5.68
CA PHE A 78 -5.62 -2.65 -5.12
C PHE A 78 -5.57 -2.33 -3.64
N VAL A 79 -6.55 -1.54 -3.20
CA VAL A 79 -6.81 -1.26 -1.80
C VAL A 79 -7.99 -2.13 -1.43
N ASN A 80 -7.78 -3.12 -0.56
CA ASN A 80 -8.88 -3.92 -0.04
C ASN A 80 -9.19 -3.42 1.37
N ASP A 81 -10.47 -3.25 1.63
CA ASP A 81 -11.01 -2.94 2.94
C ASP A 81 -11.01 -4.21 3.80
N LEU A 82 -10.50 -4.12 5.03
CA LEU A 82 -10.42 -5.26 5.95
C LEU A 82 -11.62 -5.33 6.93
N GLU A 83 -12.45 -4.29 7.01
CA GLU A 83 -13.61 -4.19 7.89
C GLU A 83 -14.97 -4.36 7.15
N ALA A 84 -14.95 -4.50 5.82
CA ALA A 84 -16.14 -4.59 4.95
C ALA A 84 -17.01 -5.86 5.10
#